data_AF-A0A846NEZ2-F1
#
_entry.id   AF-A0A846NEZ2-F1
#
_cell.length_a   1.000
_cell.length_b   1.000
_cell.length_c   1.000
_cell.angle_alpha   90.00
_cell.angle_beta   90.00
_cell.angle_gamma   90.00
#
_symmetry.space_group_name_H-M   'P 1'
#
loop_
_entity.id
_entity.type
_entity.pdbx_description
1 polymer ?
#
loop_
_entity_poly.entity_id
_entity_poly.type
_entity_poly.pdbx_seq_one_letter_code
_entity_poly.pdbx_strand_id
1 'polypeptide(L)'
;AFAVISVKGGRTVDLMTVLSFVLVFVLLGVVSAIHGLNFGNFDPFMPAGFYPGVLGGAMYSFSMYVGMRAIATKSPEMKEPGKVLPRAVLLSTVITIIV
;
A
#
# COMPACT_ATOMS: atom_id res chain seq x y z
N ALA A 1 7.80 -15.19 30.29
CA ALA A 1 7.79 -13.72 30.40
C ALA A 1 8.32 -13.03 29.13
N PHE A 2 9.55 -13.31 28.68
CA PHE A 2 10.17 -12.66 27.51
C PHE A 2 9.37 -12.79 26.19
N ALA A 3 8.79 -13.96 25.89
CA ALA A 3 7.98 -14.13 24.68
C ALA A 3 6.71 -13.23 24.67
N VAL A 4 6.05 -13.06 25.82
CA VAL A 4 4.84 -12.24 25.94
C VAL A 4 5.16 -10.74 25.84
N ILE A 5 6.31 -10.33 26.41
CA ILE A 5 6.80 -8.94 26.32
C ILE A 5 7.21 -8.62 24.88
N SER A 6 7.86 -9.55 24.18
CA SER A 6 8.27 -9.38 22.78
C SER A 6 7.05 -9.29 21.84
N VAL A 7 6.03 -10.13 22.05
CA VAL A 7 4.77 -10.07 21.26
C VAL A 7 3.99 -8.78 21.51
N LYS A 8 3.90 -8.32 22.76
CA LYS A 8 3.24 -7.02 23.06
C LYS A 8 4.03 -5.84 22.51
N GLY A 9 5.36 -5.86 22.61
CA GLY A 9 6.23 -4.82 22.06
C GLY A 9 6.16 -4.74 20.53
N GLY A 10 6.22 -5.88 19.84
CA GLY A 10 6.12 -5.95 18.38
C GLY A 10 4.81 -5.40 17.83
N ARG A 11 3.68 -5.64 18.52
CA ARG A 11 2.38 -5.12 18.10
C ARG A 11 2.30 -3.58 18.20
N THR A 12 2.93 -2.98 19.21
CA THR A 12 2.99 -1.52 19.35
C THR A 12 3.91 -0.91 18.27
N VAL A 13 5.04 -1.53 17.99
CA VAL A 13 5.98 -1.06 16.95
C VAL A 13 5.35 -1.16 15.55
N ASP A 14 4.64 -2.24 15.24
CA ASP A 14 3.89 -2.39 13.99
C ASP A 14 2.84 -1.27 13.84
N LEU A 15 2.07 -0.98 14.89
CA LEU A 15 1.06 0.08 14.88
C LEU A 15 1.69 1.47 14.68
N MET A 16 2.80 1.76 15.36
CA MET A 16 3.52 3.04 15.21
C MET A 16 4.12 3.19 13.81
N THR A 17 4.63 2.10 13.25
CA THR A 17 5.18 2.08 11.88
C THR A 17 4.07 2.38 10.87
N VAL A 18 2.93 1.68 10.96
CA VAL A 18 1.78 1.92 10.08
C VAL A 18 1.31 3.37 10.18
N LEU A 19 1.15 3.88 11.41
CA LEU A 19 0.70 5.27 11.62
C LEU A 19 1.68 6.28 11.01
N SER A 20 2.98 6.07 11.16
CA SER A 20 4.01 6.95 10.61
C SER A 20 3.98 6.95 9.08
N PHE A 21 3.86 5.77 8.45
CA PHE A 21 3.73 5.67 7.00
C PHE A 21 2.47 6.37 6.48
N VAL A 22 1.32 6.15 7.12
CA VAL A 22 0.07 6.81 6.75
C VAL A 22 0.20 8.33 6.87
N LEU A 23 0.78 8.83 7.97
CA LEU A 23 0.97 10.26 8.18
C LEU A 23 1.84 10.89 7.09
N VAL A 24 2.97 10.27 6.75
CA VAL A 24 3.86 10.74 5.69
C VAL A 24 3.15 10.75 4.34
N PHE A 25 2.42 9.68 4.02
CA PHE A 25 1.69 9.56 2.74
C PHE A 25 0.61 10.63 2.61
N VAL A 26 -0.17 10.86 3.68
CA VAL A 26 -1.19 11.92 3.72
C VAL A 26 -0.56 13.30 3.59
N LEU A 27 0.53 13.58 4.30
CA LEU A 27 1.24 14.86 4.19
C LEU A 27 1.74 15.11 2.76
N LEU A 28 2.41 14.12 2.15
CA LEU A 28 2.89 14.23 0.76
C LEU A 28 1.75 14.40 -0.23
N GLY A 29 0.65 13.67 -0.03
CA GLY A 29 -0.56 13.78 -0.86
C GLY A 29 -1.20 15.17 -0.79
N VAL A 30 -1.38 15.70 0.42
CA VAL A 30 -1.95 17.04 0.64
C VAL A 30 -1.05 18.12 0.05
N VAL A 31 0.26 18.07 0.32
CA VAL A 31 1.24 19.04 -0.20
C VAL A 31 1.40 18.96 -1.73
N SER A 32 1.20 17.79 -2.33
CA SER A 32 1.19 17.66 -3.79
C SER A 32 -0.11 18.19 -4.38
N ALA A 33 -1.25 17.94 -3.73
CA ALA A 33 -2.54 18.43 -4.18
C ALA A 33 -2.60 19.96 -4.19
N ILE A 34 -2.17 20.63 -3.12
CA ILE A 34 -2.30 22.10 -3.05
C ILE A 34 -1.36 22.87 -4.00
N HIS A 35 -0.24 22.27 -4.44
CA HIS A 35 0.72 22.89 -5.38
C HIS A 35 0.54 22.40 -6.82
N GLY A 36 0.03 21.18 -7.01
CA GLY A 36 -0.01 20.49 -8.31
C GLY A 36 -1.35 20.50 -9.03
N LEU A 37 -2.44 20.98 -8.40
CA LEU A 37 -3.77 21.08 -9.01
C LEU A 37 -3.84 22.22 -10.04
N ASN A 38 -3.24 21.99 -11.20
CA ASN A 38 -3.47 22.80 -12.41
C ASN A 38 -4.16 21.94 -13.45
N PHE A 39 -5.38 22.32 -13.85
CA PHE A 39 -6.16 21.59 -14.86
C PHE A 39 -5.48 21.52 -16.24
N GLY A 40 -4.50 22.41 -16.52
CA GLY A 40 -3.68 22.36 -17.72
C GLY A 40 -2.69 21.18 -17.78
N ASN A 41 -2.34 20.55 -16.65
CA ASN A 41 -1.43 19.39 -16.64
C ASN A 41 -2.07 18.11 -17.21
N PHE A 42 -3.39 18.11 -17.38
CA PHE A 42 -4.11 16.98 -17.95
C PHE A 42 -4.16 17.02 -19.48
N ASP A 43 -3.64 18.07 -20.12
CA ASP A 43 -3.64 18.22 -21.58
C ASP A 43 -2.20 18.34 -22.11
N PRO A 44 -1.71 17.39 -22.92
CA PRO A 44 -2.40 16.18 -23.39
C PRO A 44 -2.40 15.04 -22.36
N PHE A 45 -3.54 14.37 -22.16
CA PHE A 45 -3.72 13.28 -21.17
C PHE A 45 -2.86 12.03 -21.45
N MET A 46 -2.57 11.77 -22.73
CA MET A 46 -1.77 10.63 -23.16
C MET A 46 -0.76 11.03 -24.24
N PRO A 47 0.33 11.74 -23.88
CA PRO A 47 1.33 12.20 -24.84
C PRO A 47 2.08 11.03 -25.51
N ALA A 48 2.24 9.92 -24.78
CA ALA A 48 2.89 8.71 -25.27
C ALA A 48 1.91 7.70 -25.90
N GLY A 49 0.60 7.98 -25.96
CA GLY A 49 -0.41 7.02 -26.43
C GLY A 49 -0.56 5.78 -25.52
N PHE A 50 -1.34 4.79 -25.99
CA PHE A 50 -1.71 3.62 -25.17
C PHE A 50 -0.57 2.61 -24.98
N TYR A 51 0.13 2.23 -26.06
CA TYR A 51 1.04 1.08 -26.10
C TYR A 51 2.54 1.37 -25.92
N PRO A 52 2.94 2.60 -25.58
CA PRO A 52 4.08 2.72 -24.66
C PRO A 52 3.77 3.47 -23.36
N GLY A 53 2.78 4.37 -23.34
CA GLY A 53 2.46 5.18 -22.16
C GLY A 53 1.67 4.39 -21.11
N VAL A 54 0.40 4.11 -21.40
CA VAL A 54 -0.53 3.51 -20.42
C VAL A 54 -0.07 2.12 -19.99
N LEU A 55 0.31 1.28 -20.95
CA LEU A 55 0.77 -0.07 -20.64
C LEU A 55 2.10 -0.05 -19.86
N GLY A 56 3.03 0.85 -20.20
CA GLY A 56 4.29 1.02 -19.47
C GLY A 56 4.06 1.44 -18.02
N GLY A 57 3.16 2.40 -17.80
CA GLY A 57 2.71 2.79 -16.45
C GLY A 57 2.08 1.64 -15.68
N ALA A 58 1.21 0.85 -16.32
CA ALA A 58 0.58 -0.31 -15.70
C ALA A 58 1.61 -1.37 -15.25
N MET A 59 2.65 -1.62 -16.04
CA MET A 59 3.72 -2.53 -15.63
C MET A 59 4.54 -1.98 -14.46
N TYR A 60 4.77 -0.67 -14.42
CA TYR A 60 5.47 -0.04 -13.29
C TYR A 60 4.67 -0.13 -11.99
N SER A 61 3.36 0.11 -12.06
CA SER A 61 2.44 0.00 -10.91
C SER A 61 2.40 -1.43 -10.32
N PHE A 62 2.72 -2.47 -11.10
CA PHE A 62 2.76 -3.84 -10.57
C PHE A 62 3.75 -4.01 -9.40
N SER A 63 4.80 -3.20 -9.35
CA SER A 63 5.79 -3.22 -8.26
C SER A 63 5.18 -2.93 -6.88
N MET A 64 4.07 -2.17 -6.81
CA MET A 64 3.37 -1.89 -5.54
C MET A 64 2.84 -3.15 -4.84
N TYR A 65 2.58 -4.23 -5.58
CA TYR A 65 2.02 -5.46 -5.04
C TYR A 65 3.05 -6.42 -4.43
N VAL A 66 4.35 -6.10 -4.51
CA VAL A 66 5.44 -6.94 -3.95
C VAL A 66 5.28 -7.15 -2.44
N GLY A 67 4.71 -6.18 -1.73
CA GLY A 67 4.53 -6.22 -0.27
C GLY A 67 3.60 -7.34 0.24
N MET A 68 2.77 -7.93 -0.63
CA MET A 68 1.83 -9.00 -0.23
C MET A 68 2.53 -10.24 0.35
N ARG A 69 3.83 -10.45 0.06
CA ARG A 69 4.63 -11.54 0.64
C ARG A 69 4.67 -11.50 2.17
N ALA A 70 4.67 -10.30 2.76
CA ALA A 70 4.67 -10.13 4.21
C ALA A 70 3.41 -10.70 4.87
N ILE A 71 2.27 -10.70 4.16
CA ILE A 71 0.99 -11.25 4.64
C ILE A 71 1.11 -12.78 4.79
N ALA A 72 1.74 -13.45 3.82
CA ALA A 72 1.94 -14.90 3.86
C ALA A 72 2.89 -15.33 4.98
N THR A 73 3.95 -14.56 5.25
CA THR A 73 4.90 -14.84 6.34
C THR A 73 4.24 -14.81 7.72
N LYS A 74 3.20 -13.98 7.91
CA LYS A 74 2.43 -13.89 9.17
C LYS A 74 1.27 -14.89 9.26
N SER A 75 1.11 -15.79 8.29
CA SER A 75 0.05 -16.82 8.32
C SER A 75 0.02 -17.70 9.58
N PRO A 76 1.15 -18.05 10.24
CA PRO A 76 1.12 -18.90 11.45
C PRO A 76 0.50 -18.22 12.69
N GLU A 77 0.46 -16.89 12.72
CA GLU A 77 -0.12 -16.12 13.84
C GLU A 77 -1.63 -15.87 13.65
N MET A 78 -2.20 -16.30 12.52
CA MET A 78 -3.61 -16.09 12.20
C MET A 78 -4.49 -17.13 12.90
N LYS A 79 -5.56 -16.64 13.55
CA LYS A 79 -6.52 -17.48 14.28
C LYS A 79 -7.31 -18.46 13.37
N GLU A 80 -7.41 -18.17 12.07
CA GLU A 80 -8.00 -19.06 11.04
C GLU A 80 -7.42 -18.74 9.64
N PRO A 81 -6.24 -19.26 9.28
CA PRO A 81 -5.55 -18.86 8.05
C PRO A 81 -6.34 -19.17 6.78
N GLY A 82 -7.12 -20.25 6.73
CA GLY A 82 -7.89 -20.65 5.55
C GLY A 82 -8.94 -19.63 5.09
N LYS A 83 -9.45 -18.77 6.00
CA LYS A 83 -10.39 -17.69 5.65
C LYS A 83 -9.79 -16.30 5.80
N VAL A 84 -8.89 -16.12 6.76
CA VAL A 84 -8.29 -14.81 7.05
C VAL A 84 -7.25 -14.43 6.00
N LEU A 85 -6.42 -15.38 5.56
CA LEU A 85 -5.39 -15.13 4.55
C LEU A 85 -5.98 -14.64 3.21
N PRO A 86 -6.97 -15.31 2.57
CA PRO A 86 -7.53 -14.82 1.32
C PRO A 86 -8.23 -13.46 1.48
N ARG A 87 -8.91 -13.22 2.61
CA ARG A 87 -9.53 -11.92 2.91
C ARG A 87 -8.50 -10.82 3.08
N ALA A 88 -7.40 -11.09 3.78
CA ALA A 88 -6.33 -10.12 4.01
C ALA A 88 -5.66 -9.71 2.69
N VAL A 89 -5.40 -10.67 1.78
CA VAL A 89 -4.86 -10.38 0.45
C VAL A 89 -5.83 -9.51 -0.34
N LEU A 90 -7.11 -9.89 -0.45
CA LEU A 90 -8.13 -9.11 -1.15
C LEU A 90 -8.27 -7.68 -0.62
N LEU A 91 -8.36 -7.53 0.72
CA LEU A 91 -8.45 -6.21 1.35
C LEU A 91 -7.21 -5.37 1.06
N SER A 92 -6.02 -5.97 1.13
CA SER A 92 -4.77 -5.25 0.83
C SER A 92 -4.73 -4.75 -0.63
N THR A 93 -5.15 -5.60 -1.58
CA THR A 93 -5.22 -5.23 -3.00
C THR A 93 -6.20 -4.07 -3.23
N VAL A 94 -7.40 -4.15 -2.66
CA VAL A 94 -8.42 -3.10 -2.84
C VAL A 94 -7.96 -1.77 -2.23
N ILE A 95 -7.35 -1.80 -1.05
CA ILE A 95 -6.82 -0.58 -0.41
C ILE A 95 -5.73 0.06 -1.27
N THR A 96 -4.79 -0.73 -1.81
CA THR A 96 -3.72 -0.23 -2.70
C THR A 96 -4.24 0.29 -4.05
N ILE A 97 -5.42 -0.14 -4.50
CA ILE A 97 -6.04 0.44 -5.72
C ILE A 97 -6.65 1.81 -5.43
N ILE A 98 -7.18 2.02 -4.22
CA ILE A 98 -7.86 3.25 -3.82
C ILE A 98 -6.88 4.33 -3.38
N VAL A 99 -5.80 3.94 -2.68
CA VAL A 99 -4.77 4.81 -2.09
C VAL A 99 -3.58 4.93 -3.04
#